data_AF-A0A378WEW2-F1
#
_entry.id   AF-A0A378WEW2-F1
#
_cell.length_a   1.000
_cell.length_b   1.000
_cell.length_c   1.000
_cell.angle_alpha   90.00
_cell.angle_beta   90.00
_cell.angle_gamma   90.00
#
_symmetry.space_group_name_H-M   'P 1'
#
loop_
_entity.id
_entity.type
_entity.pdbx_description
1 polymer ?
#
loop_
_entity_poly.entity_id
_entity_poly.type
_entity_poly.pdbx_seq_one_letter_code
_entity_poly.pdbx_strand_id
1 'polypeptide(L)' 'MGWWNTTAEGASFAFDSELMWGDGPADVMDNALRKIVEEFREAWNRPPTMEELTAGLRFSAPTLLAETQENEAS' A
#
# COMPACT_ATOMS: atom_id res chain seq x y z
N MET A 1 17.04 1.58 -10.39
CA MET A 1 16.03 0.96 -9.52
C MET A 1 16.59 0.91 -8.12
N GLY A 2 16.17 1.86 -7.27
CA GLY A 2 16.66 1.99 -5.90
C GLY A 2 15.71 1.31 -4.92
N TRP A 3 16.28 0.75 -3.87
CA TRP A 3 15.56 0.42 -2.64
C TRP A 3 15.85 1.53 -1.63
N TRP A 4 14.90 1.83 -0.77
CA TRP A 4 15.10 2.82 0.28
C TRP A 4 14.59 2.33 1.63
N ASN A 5 15.19 2.89 2.68
CA ASN A 5 14.78 2.66 4.04
C ASN A 5 13.52 3.49 4.32
N THR A 6 12.45 2.80 4.70
CA THR A 6 11.21 3.42 5.18
C THR A 6 10.94 2.85 6.56
N THR A 7 10.32 3.63 7.44
CA THR A 7 9.75 3.10 8.69
C THR A 7 8.39 2.44 8.42
N ALA A 8 7.88 1.63 9.35
CA ALA A 8 6.57 0.97 9.22
C ALA A 8 5.41 1.97 9.02
N GLU A 9 5.62 3.21 9.43
CA GLU A 9 4.70 4.33 9.32
C GLU A 9 4.83 5.13 8.01
N GLY A 10 5.76 4.75 7.12
CA GLY A 10 5.91 5.37 5.79
C GLY A 10 6.86 6.57 5.71
N ALA A 11 7.59 6.91 6.78
CA ALA A 11 8.60 7.97 6.73
C ALA A 11 9.81 7.51 5.91
N SER A 12 10.15 8.28 4.86
CA SER A 12 11.26 7.97 3.94
C SER A 12 12.49 8.83 4.24
N PHE A 13 13.65 8.19 4.14
CA PHE A 13 15.02 8.69 4.39
C PHE A 13 15.34 8.99 5.87
N ALA A 14 16.41 8.35 6.36
CA ALA A 14 17.14 8.64 7.61
C ALA A 14 16.76 7.87 8.90
N PHE A 15 16.43 6.59 8.80
CA PHE A 15 16.59 5.67 9.94
C PHE A 15 17.37 4.43 9.50
N ASP A 16 18.11 3.80 10.43
CA ASP A 16 18.66 2.44 10.34
C ASP A 16 17.51 1.40 10.29
N SER A 17 16.54 1.62 9.41
CA SER A 17 15.43 0.70 9.18
C SER A 17 15.76 -0.26 8.05
N GLU A 18 15.17 -1.44 8.11
CA GLU A 18 15.32 -2.43 7.05
C GLU A 18 14.76 -1.89 5.73
N LEU A 19 15.34 -2.36 4.61
CA LEU A 19 14.82 -2.08 3.29
C LEU A 19 13.44 -2.71 3.17
N MET A 20 12.41 -1.87 3.22
CA MET A 20 11.05 -2.33 3.04
C MET A 20 10.67 -2.29 1.56
N TRP A 21 10.70 -1.12 0.93
CA TRP A 21 10.18 -0.93 -0.43
C TRP A 21 11.24 -0.30 -1.35
N GLY A 22 11.08 -0.54 -2.65
CA GLY A 22 11.83 0.14 -3.71
C GLY A 22 10.89 0.83 -4.70
N ASP A 23 11.48 1.39 -5.75
CA ASP A 23 10.79 2.18 -6.79
C ASP A 23 9.54 1.49 -7.34
N GLY A 24 9.68 0.25 -7.79
CA GLY A 24 8.58 -0.48 -8.44
C GLY A 24 7.35 -0.64 -7.54
N PRO A 25 7.46 -1.24 -6.35
CA PRO A 25 6.34 -1.35 -5.42
C PRO A 25 5.73 0.00 -5.03
N ALA A 26 6.53 1.05 -4.88
CA ALA A 26 6.04 2.39 -4.55
C ALA A 26 5.22 3.02 -5.66
N ASP A 27 5.65 2.88 -6.93
CA ASP A 27 4.90 3.35 -8.09
C ASP A 27 3.55 2.64 -8.23
N VAL A 28 3.52 1.33 -7.97
CA VAL A 28 2.27 0.55 -7.99
C VAL A 28 1.34 1.02 -6.87
N MET A 29 1.87 1.27 -5.68
CA MET A 29 1.09 1.79 -4.55
C MET A 29 0.54 3.19 -4.82
N ASP A 30 1.32 4.12 -5.39
CA ASP A 30 0.82 5.46 -5.75
C ASP A 30 -0.37 5.37 -6.72
N ASN A 31 -0.25 4.52 -7.75
CA ASN A 31 -1.32 4.30 -8.71
C ASN A 31 -2.59 3.71 -8.07
N ALA A 32 -2.44 2.77 -7.13
CA ALA A 32 -3.57 2.18 -6.41
C ALA A 32 -4.27 3.22 -5.52
N LEU A 33 -3.50 4.01 -4.78
CA LEU A 33 -4.03 5.06 -3.90
C LEU A 33 -4.78 6.14 -4.69
N ARG A 34 -4.29 6.54 -5.87
CA ARG A 34 -5.00 7.51 -6.74
C ARG A 34 -6.39 7.03 -7.13
N LYS A 35 -6.52 5.76 -7.54
CA LYS A 35 -7.82 5.17 -7.91
C LYS A 35 -8.78 5.11 -6.72
N ILE A 36 -8.28 4.78 -5.54
CA ILE A 36 -9.10 4.79 -4.32
C ILE A 36 -9.57 6.21 -3.99
N VAL A 37 -8.70 7.21 -4.13
CA VAL A 37 -9.06 8.62 -3.91
C VAL A 37 -10.13 9.08 -4.90
N GLU A 38 -10.05 8.65 -6.16
CA GLU A 38 -11.07 8.93 -7.19
C GLU A 38 -12.43 8.35 -6.80
N GLU A 39 -12.49 7.06 -6.41
CA GLU A 39 -13.73 6.41 -5.98
C GLU A 39 -14.38 7.12 -4.78
N PHE A 40 -13.59 7.50 -3.78
CA PHE A 40 -14.09 8.26 -2.62
C PHE A 40 -14.64 9.64 -3.02
N ARG A 41 -14.00 10.32 -3.97
CA ARG A 41 -14.49 11.60 -4.49
C ARG A 41 -15.80 11.42 -5.24
N GLU A 42 -15.95 10.39 -6.04
CA GLU A 42 -17.16 10.13 -6.81
C GLU A 42 -18.34 9.73 -5.91
N ALA A 43 -18.12 8.82 -4.96
CA ALA A 43 -19.19 8.28 -4.14
C ALA A 43 -19.52 9.15 -2.90
N TRP A 44 -18.54 9.89 -2.35
CA TRP A 44 -18.67 10.60 -1.07
C TRP A 44 -18.33 12.10 -1.15
N ASN A 45 -17.93 12.61 -2.31
CA ASN A 45 -17.54 14.00 -2.53
C ASN A 45 -16.43 14.51 -1.58
N ARG A 46 -15.51 13.62 -1.19
CA ARG A 46 -14.32 13.94 -0.38
C ARG A 46 -13.22 12.90 -0.62
N PRO A 47 -11.94 13.20 -0.33
CA PRO A 47 -10.91 12.15 -0.28
C PRO A 47 -11.12 11.22 0.95
N PRO A 48 -10.52 10.03 0.93
CA PRO A 48 -10.51 9.15 2.09
C PRO A 48 -9.64 9.73 3.23
N THR A 49 -9.94 9.36 4.47
CA THR A 49 -9.02 9.58 5.60
C THR A 49 -7.96 8.49 5.67
N MET A 50 -6.95 8.70 6.51
CA MET A 50 -5.91 7.71 6.71
C MET A 50 -6.41 6.45 7.40
N GLU A 51 -7.40 6.58 8.29
CA GLU A 51 -8.06 5.42 8.91
C GLU A 51 -8.82 4.58 7.88
N GLU A 52 -9.50 5.21 6.93
CA GLU A 52 -10.27 4.52 5.89
C GLU A 52 -9.38 3.73 4.93
N LEU A 53 -8.27 4.33 4.49
CA LEU A 53 -7.27 3.63 3.67
C LEU A 53 -6.66 2.45 4.45
N THR A 54 -6.34 2.65 5.74
CA THR A 54 -5.79 1.58 6.59
C THR A 54 -6.80 0.45 6.80
N ALA A 55 -8.08 0.78 7.01
CA ALA A 55 -9.15 -0.20 7.14
C ALA A 55 -9.34 -1.01 5.85
N GLY A 56 -9.33 -0.35 4.68
CA GLY A 56 -9.40 -1.00 3.37
C GLY A 56 -8.22 -1.94 3.13
N LEU A 57 -6.99 -1.50 3.42
CA LEU A 57 -5.80 -2.35 3.32
C LEU A 57 -5.91 -3.59 4.21
N ARG A 58 -6.30 -3.42 5.48
CA ARG A 58 -6.45 -4.53 6.43
C ARG A 58 -7.58 -5.49 6.06
N PHE A 59 -8.62 -5.00 5.38
CA PHE A 59 -9.71 -5.82 4.88
C PHE A 59 -9.27 -6.68 3.68
N SER A 60 -8.57 -6.09 2.71
CA SER A 60 -8.27 -6.75 1.44
C SER A 60 -6.97 -7.58 1.44
N ALA A 61 -5.94 -7.14 2.19
CA ALA A 61 -4.61 -7.75 2.14
C ALA A 61 -4.57 -9.23 2.58
N PRO A 62 -5.25 -9.67 3.66
CA PRO A 62 -5.14 -11.05 4.12
C PRO A 62 -5.59 -12.07 3.06
N THR A 63 -6.71 -11.81 2.39
CA THR A 63 -7.25 -12.69 1.34
C THR A 63 -6.28 -12.81 0.16
N LEU A 64 -5.78 -11.68 -0.33
CA LEU A 64 -4.83 -11.63 -1.45
C LEU A 64 -3.52 -12.36 -1.14
N LEU A 65 -3.02 -12.22 0.09
CA LEU A 65 -1.79 -12.90 0.52
C LEU A 65 -1.98 -14.41 0.61
N ALA A 66 -3.13 -14.87 1.12
CA ALA A 66 -3.44 -16.30 1.18
C ALA A 66 -3.51 -16.93 -0.22
N GLU A 67 -4.21 -16.28 -1.17
CA GLU A 67 -4.33 -16.74 -2.56
C GLU A 67 -2.96 -16.86 -3.26
N THR A 68 -2.02 -15.96 -2.95
CA THR A 68 -0.69 -15.98 -3.57
C THR A 68 0.15 -17.15 -3.03
N GLN A 69 0.05 -17.44 -1.74
CA GLN A 69 0.79 -18.54 -1.10
C GLN A 69 0.31 -19.93 -1.53
N GLU A 70 -0.98 -20.10 -1.81
CA GLU A 70 -1.53 -21.37 -2.31
C GLU A 70 -1.10 -21.67 -3.76
N ASN A 71 -0.97 -20.62 -4.58
CA ASN A 71 -0.54 -20.76 -5.98
C ASN A 71 0.96 -21.04 -6.13
N GLU A 72 1.80 -20.68 -5.16
CA GLU A 72 3.23 -21.00 -5.17
C GLU A 72 3.54 -22.43 -4.67
N ALA A 73 2.58 -23.09 -4.02
CA ALA A 73 2.72 -24.45 -3.48
C ALA A 73 2.21 -25.56 -4.43
N SER A 74 1.67 -25.20 -5.59
CA SER A 74 1.09 -26.09 -6.62
C SER A 74 1.98 -26.20 -7.85
#